data_AF-L0JW76-F1
#
_entry.id   AF-L0JW76-F1
#
_cell.length_a   1.000
_cell.length_b   1.000
_cell.length_c   1.000
_cell.angle_alpha   90.00
_cell.angle_beta   90.00
_cell.angle_gamma   90.00
#
_symmetry.space_group_name_H-M   'P 1'
#
loop_
_entity.id
_entity.type
_entity.pdbx_description
1 polymer ?
#
loop_
_entity_poly.entity_id
_entity_poly.type
_entity_poly.pdbx_seq_one_letter_code
_entity_poly.pdbx_strand_id
1 'polypeptide(L)' 'MAYQLRCDRCTLDQAFTDWADANQAASTHEADNPTHWVTILEGQPA' A
#
# COMPACT_ATOMS: atom_id res chain seq x y z
N MET A 1 5.44 13.68 -1.58
CA MET A 1 5.18 12.57 -2.52
C MET A 1 4.09 11.72 -1.90
N ALA A 2 3.07 11.33 -2.64
CA ALA A 2 2.02 10.47 -2.08
C ALA A 2 2.31 9.02 -2.45
N TYR A 3 1.97 8.08 -1.58
CA TYR A 3 2.08 6.64 -1.83
C TYR A 3 0.68 6.05 -1.70
N GLN A 4 0.21 5.32 -2.70
CA GLN A 4 -1.07 4.64 -2.67
C GLN A 4 -0.86 3.13 -2.61
N LEU A 5 -1.55 2.46 -1.69
CA LEU A 5 -1.55 1.00 -1.64
C LEU A 5 -2.63 0.45 -2.57
N ARG A 6 -2.31 -0.64 -3.27
CA ARG A 6 -3.29 -1.46 -3.99
C ARG A 6 -3.05 -2.92 -3.71
N CYS A 7 -4.11 -3.63 -3.34
CA CYS A 7 -4.12 -5.08 -3.18
C CYS A 7 -4.65 -5.75 -4.45
N ASP A 8 -4.10 -6.89 -4.83
CA ASP A 8 -4.54 -7.68 -5.99
C ASP A 8 -5.87 -8.41 -5.75
N ARG A 9 -6.19 -8.77 -4.50
CA ARG A 9 -7.37 -9.58 -4.13
C ARG A 9 -8.49 -8.81 -3.45
N CYS A 10 -8.24 -7.62 -2.93
CA CYS A 10 -9.26 -6.83 -2.26
C CYS A 10 -9.16 -5.34 -2.57
N THR A 11 -10.22 -4.62 -2.23
CA THR A 11 -10.20 -3.15 -2.31
C THR A 11 -9.42 -2.62 -1.10
N LEU A 12 -8.14 -2.35 -1.31
CA LEU A 12 -7.30 -1.58 -0.40
C LEU A 12 -7.09 -0.22 -1.05
N ASP A 13 -7.74 0.82 -0.51
CA ASP A 13 -7.60 2.20 -0.98
C ASP A 13 -7.14 3.07 0.18
N GLN A 14 -5.82 3.14 0.36
CA GLN A 14 -5.16 3.92 1.39
C GLN A 14 -4.04 4.74 0.76
N ALA A 15 -3.94 6.00 1.16
CA ALA A 15 -2.91 6.93 0.72
C ALA A 15 -2.06 7.40 1.90
N PHE A 16 -0.75 7.48 1.68
CA PHE A 16 0.26 7.85 2.65
C PHE A 16 1.13 8.98 2.10
N THR A 17 1.66 9.84 2.96
CA THR A 17 2.61 10.89 2.55
C THR A 17 4.06 10.50 2.82
N ASP A 18 4.28 9.39 3.52
CA ASP A 18 5.57 8.85 3.90
C ASP A 18 5.71 7.39 3.44
N TRP A 19 6.92 7.02 3.00
CA TRP A 19 7.19 5.68 2.48
C TRP A 19 7.19 4.63 3.59
N ALA A 20 7.72 4.96 4.78
CA ALA A 20 7.83 4.00 5.87
C ALA A 20 6.44 3.59 6.36
N ASP A 21 5.51 4.54 6.46
CA ASP A 21 4.12 4.26 6.81
C ASP A 21 3.44 3.39 5.74
N ALA A 22 3.63 3.70 4.46
CA ALA A 22 3.08 2.91 3.35
C ALA A 22 3.62 1.47 3.34
N ASN A 23 4.94 1.32 3.54
CA ASN A 23 5.59 0.02 3.55
C ASN A 23 5.17 -0.83 4.75
N GLN A 24 5.04 -0.21 5.93
CA GLN A 24 4.55 -0.90 7.12
C GLN A 24 3.11 -1.37 6.92
N ALA A 25 2.22 -0.51 6.39
CA ALA A 25 0.84 -0.87 6.13
C ALA A 25 0.71 -1.99 5.09
N ALA A 26 1.50 -1.96 4.01
CA ALA A 26 1.58 -3.04 3.02
C ALA A 26 2.01 -4.35 3.65
N SER A 27 3.10 -4.33 4.42
CA SER A 27 3.65 -5.53 5.08
C SER A 27 2.68 -6.14 6.08
N THR A 28 2.01 -5.31 6.88
CA THR A 28 0.97 -5.77 7.82
C THR A 28 -0.18 -6.43 7.06
N HIS A 29 -0.67 -5.82 5.97
CA HIS A 29 -1.76 -6.37 5.19
C HIS A 29 -1.42 -7.73 4.57
N GLU A 30 -0.22 -7.89 4.04
CA GLU A 30 0.25 -9.17 3.49
C GLU A 30 0.44 -10.24 4.58
N ALA A 31 0.93 -9.85 5.76
CA ALA A 31 1.06 -10.77 6.89
C ALA A 31 -0.31 -11.28 7.38
N ASP A 32 -1.31 -10.41 7.43
CA ASP A 32 -2.69 -10.76 7.82
C ASP A 32 -3.43 -11.53 6.71
N ASN A 33 -2.98 -11.41 5.46
CA ASN A 33 -3.61 -12.03 4.29
C ASN A 33 -2.56 -12.76 3.42
N PRO A 34 -2.19 -14.01 3.75
CA PRO A 34 -1.05 -14.72 3.15
C PRO A 34 -1.12 -14.99 1.64
N THR A 35 -2.25 -14.69 1.00
CA THR A 35 -2.48 -14.86 -0.44
C THR A 35 -2.66 -13.54 -1.19
N HIS A 36 -2.59 -12.43 -0.47
CA HIS A 36 -2.70 -11.08 -1.03
C HIS A 36 -1.30 -10.54 -1.32
N TRP A 37 -1.22 -9.70 -2.34
CA TRP A 37 -0.02 -8.94 -2.67
C TRP A 37 -0.36 -7.46 -2.77
N VAL A 38 0.43 -6.62 -2.10
CA VAL A 38 0.24 -5.18 -2.07
C VAL A 38 1.29 -4.48 -2.91
N THR A 39 0.84 -3.66 -3.85
CA THR A 39 1.68 -2.76 -4.64
C THR A 39 1.61 -1.35 -4.05
N ILE A 40 2.78 -0.76 -3.79
CA ILE A 40 2.90 0.65 -3.40
C ILE A 40 3.14 1.47 -4.66
N LEU A 41 2.18 2.32 -5.00
CA LEU A 41 2.28 3.24 -6.13
C LEU A 41 2.74 4.61 -5.65
N GLU A 42 3.83 5.10 -6.21
CA GLU A 42 4.28 6.47 -5.99
C GLU A 42 3.47 7.43 -6.87
N GLY A 43 2.74 8.35 -6.24
CA GLY A 43 2.05 9.44 -6.89
C GLY A 43 2.98 10.65 -7.05
N GLN A 44 3.16 11.10 -8.30
CA GLN A 44 3.79 12.39 -8.56
C GLN A 44 2.86 13.53 -8.12
N PRO A 45 3.40 14.60 -7.51
CA PRO A 45 2.64 15.84 -7.36
C PRO A 45 2.23 16.36 -8.75
N ALA A 46 0.95 16.70 -8.90
CA ALA A 46 0.36 17.23 -10.14
C ALA A 46 0.96 18.59 -10.54
#